data_AF-A0A7C3AR14-F1
#
_entry.id   AF-A0A7C3AR14-F1
#
_cell.length_a   1.000
_cell.length_b   1.000
_cell.length_c   1.000
_cell.angle_alpha   90.00
_cell.angle_beta   90.00
_cell.angle_gamma   90.00
#
_symmetry.space_group_name_H-M   'P 1'
#
loop_
_entity.id
_entity.type
_entity.pdbx_description
1 polymer ?
#
loop_
_entity_poly.entity_id
_entity_poly.type
_entity_poly.pdbx_seq_one_letter_code
_entity_poly.pdbx_strand_id
1 'polypeptide(L)'
;MNNDDITPAAQTFLREELRRRYEIENIRRFRELDALDSARVNTLREFLLANVYPPTERRAQIEAAFEHLSVLLRSPGRLRPLLRALAGSLWRLGRKLPAALAAGRGVADAFVRMRDMEKRLVTVVRDMQGDRTATLDRAAMVRAVASFSKTEIESFIRDLTRLLEQLSHTDMLSGMVNVIRRCKDAMDAHAQTYPEAERAGVALALEIVSGALELFRTIPSSEFALITQGVMLIEQDWHDRMCREADDGTS
;
A
#
# COMPACT_ATOMS: atom_id res chain seq x y z
N MET A 1 -10.68 7.52 26.08
CA MET A 1 -9.91 6.60 25.21
C MET A 1 -10.59 5.25 25.32
N ASN A 2 -11.25 4.77 24.26
CA ASN A 2 -11.87 3.44 24.26
C ASN A 2 -10.75 2.41 24.30
N ASN A 3 -10.74 1.58 25.34
CA ASN A 3 -9.77 0.50 25.54
C ASN A 3 -10.13 -0.75 24.71
N ASP A 4 -11.13 -0.65 23.81
CA ASP A 4 -11.77 -1.76 23.09
C ASP A 4 -11.45 -1.78 21.58
N ASP A 5 -10.49 -0.95 21.13
CA ASP A 5 -10.09 -0.93 19.72
C ASP A 5 -8.97 -1.94 19.43
N ILE A 6 -9.35 -3.11 18.89
CA ILE A 6 -8.39 -4.14 18.47
C ILE A 6 -7.64 -3.77 17.18
N THR A 7 -7.99 -2.67 16.52
CA THR A 7 -7.39 -2.25 15.24
C THR A 7 -5.85 -2.19 15.32
N PRO A 8 -5.22 -1.50 16.29
CA PRO A 8 -3.75 -1.44 16.36
C PRO A 8 -3.10 -2.82 16.52
N ALA A 9 -3.74 -3.73 17.25
CA ALA A 9 -3.27 -5.10 17.43
C ALA A 9 -3.39 -5.90 16.12
N ALA A 10 -4.51 -5.80 15.41
CA ALA A 10 -4.71 -6.45 14.11
C ALA A 10 -3.72 -5.94 13.05
N GLN A 11 -3.45 -4.63 13.06
CA GLN A 11 -2.43 -4.03 12.19
C GLN A 11 -1.02 -4.52 12.53
N THR A 12 -0.71 -4.66 13.82
CA THR A 12 0.54 -5.25 14.29
C THR A 12 0.66 -6.69 13.79
N PHE A 13 -0.38 -7.51 13.96
CA PHE A 13 -0.42 -8.87 13.43
C PHE A 13 -0.13 -8.93 11.92
N LEU A 14 -0.80 -8.11 11.11
CA LEU A 14 -0.57 -8.08 9.66
C LEU A 14 0.84 -7.62 9.28
N ARG A 15 1.41 -6.67 10.03
CA ARG A 15 2.81 -6.22 9.86
C ARG A 15 3.80 -7.35 10.18
N GLU A 16 3.58 -8.08 11.27
CA GLU A 16 4.39 -9.25 11.63
C GLU A 16 4.32 -10.35 10.57
N GLU A 17 3.11 -10.65 10.09
CA GLU A 17 2.88 -11.62 9.02
C GLU A 17 3.52 -11.19 7.70
N LEU A 18 3.47 -9.91 7.33
CA LEU A 18 4.22 -9.39 6.18
C LEU A 18 5.72 -9.62 6.35
N ARG A 19 6.28 -9.32 7.53
CA ARG A 19 7.72 -9.53 7.77
C ARG A 19 8.13 -10.98 7.59
N ARG A 20 7.36 -11.93 8.15
CA ARG A 20 7.61 -13.37 8.04
C ARG A 20 7.47 -13.90 6.61
N ARG A 21 6.43 -13.47 5.90
CA ARG A 21 6.17 -13.85 4.51
C ARG A 21 7.32 -13.50 3.57
N TYR A 22 7.91 -12.32 3.76
CA TYR A 22 8.97 -11.81 2.90
C TYR A 22 10.36 -11.95 3.52
N GLU A 23 10.53 -12.78 4.55
CA GLU A 23 11.84 -13.16 5.06
C GLU A 23 12.60 -14.00 4.03
N ILE A 24 13.92 -13.82 3.93
CA ILE A 24 14.72 -14.50 2.90
C ILE A 24 14.56 -16.00 3.03
N GLU A 25 14.62 -16.52 4.24
CA GLU A 25 14.45 -17.93 4.59
C GLU A 25 13.11 -18.47 4.07
N ASN A 26 12.02 -17.70 4.17
CA ASN A 26 10.73 -18.11 3.62
C ASN A 26 10.70 -18.03 2.09
N ILE A 27 11.29 -16.98 1.50
CA ILE A 27 11.35 -16.79 0.05
C ILE A 27 12.15 -17.90 -0.64
N ARG A 28 13.25 -18.36 -0.03
CA ARG A 28 14.09 -19.45 -0.56
C ARG A 28 13.38 -20.82 -0.59
N ARG A 29 12.17 -20.94 -0.06
CA ARG A 29 11.33 -22.14 -0.27
C ARG A 29 10.81 -22.24 -1.70
N PHE A 30 10.75 -21.12 -2.43
CA PHE A 30 10.29 -21.05 -3.81
C PHE A 30 11.49 -20.98 -4.75
N ARG A 31 11.78 -22.10 -5.44
CA ARG A 31 12.97 -22.21 -6.30
C ARG A 31 12.93 -21.22 -7.48
N GLU A 32 11.73 -20.83 -7.90
CA GLU A 32 11.48 -19.82 -8.92
C GLU A 32 12.06 -18.45 -8.54
N LEU A 33 12.24 -18.20 -7.24
CA LEU A 33 12.72 -16.93 -6.69
C LEU A 33 14.22 -16.97 -6.35
N ASP A 34 14.91 -18.08 -6.64
CA ASP A 34 16.33 -18.25 -6.28
C ASP A 34 17.24 -17.20 -6.94
N ALA A 35 16.86 -16.72 -8.12
CA ALA A 35 17.58 -15.70 -8.85
C ALA A 35 17.46 -14.28 -8.25
N LEU A 36 16.56 -14.05 -7.28
CA LEU A 36 16.42 -12.76 -6.64
C LEU A 36 17.56 -12.49 -5.67
N ASP A 37 18.13 -11.30 -5.77
CA ASP A 37 19.16 -10.83 -4.83
C ASP A 37 18.56 -10.59 -3.44
N SER A 38 19.16 -11.21 -2.41
CA SER A 38 18.66 -11.12 -1.04
C SER A 38 18.71 -9.69 -0.48
N ALA A 39 19.71 -8.89 -0.84
CA ALA A 39 19.81 -7.52 -0.35
C ALA A 39 18.69 -6.64 -0.92
N ARG A 40 18.37 -6.82 -2.21
CA ARG A 40 17.26 -6.14 -2.88
C ARG A 40 15.90 -6.57 -2.32
N VAL A 41 15.70 -7.86 -2.09
CA VAL A 41 14.47 -8.38 -1.46
C VAL A 41 14.28 -7.78 -0.07
N ASN A 42 15.32 -7.73 0.75
CA ASN A 42 15.27 -7.08 2.06
C ASN A 42 14.97 -5.58 1.94
N THR A 43 15.58 -4.88 0.99
CA THR A 43 15.31 -3.45 0.76
C THR A 43 13.85 -3.21 0.39
N LEU A 44 13.27 -4.05 -0.49
CA LEU A 44 11.87 -3.97 -0.86
C LEU A 44 10.95 -4.27 0.34
N ARG A 45 11.27 -5.29 1.13
CA ARG A 45 10.53 -5.63 2.35
C ARG A 45 10.53 -4.48 3.35
N GLU A 46 11.69 -3.93 3.66
CA GLU A 46 11.80 -2.81 4.60
C GLU A 46 11.08 -1.56 4.09
N PHE A 47 11.10 -1.31 2.78
CA PHE A 47 10.33 -0.23 2.18
C PHE A 47 8.81 -0.44 2.36
N LEU A 48 8.30 -1.64 2.10
CA LEU A 48 6.88 -1.96 2.29
C LEU A 48 6.48 -1.89 3.77
N LEU A 49 7.31 -2.40 4.68
CA LEU A 49 7.10 -2.28 6.11
C LEU A 49 7.09 -0.81 6.55
N ALA A 50 7.96 0.04 6.01
CA ALA A 50 8.03 1.44 6.41
C ALA A 50 6.86 2.29 5.88
N ASN A 51 6.29 1.95 4.71
CA ASN A 51 5.37 2.83 3.99
C ASN A 51 3.96 2.26 3.77
N VAL A 52 3.82 0.94 3.69
CA VAL A 52 2.52 0.25 3.45
C VAL A 52 1.93 -0.24 4.76
N TYR A 53 2.75 -0.82 5.63
CA TYR A 53 2.38 -1.25 6.98
C TYR A 53 3.20 -0.51 8.06
N PRO A 54 3.27 0.83 8.05
CA PRO A 54 4.11 1.60 8.98
C PRO A 54 3.79 1.30 10.46
N PRO A 55 4.69 1.63 11.40
CA PRO A 55 4.36 1.70 12.82
C PRO A 55 3.12 2.57 13.08
N THR A 56 2.35 2.24 14.12
CA THR A 56 1.04 2.85 14.43
C THR A 56 1.06 4.38 14.41
N GLU A 57 2.11 4.99 14.95
CA GLU A 57 2.29 6.45 15.04
C GLU A 57 2.31 7.14 13.67
N ARG A 58 2.95 6.52 12.68
CA ARG A 58 3.05 7.06 11.31
C ARG A 58 1.82 6.71 10.47
N ARG A 59 1.07 5.67 10.86
CA ARG A 59 -0.01 5.11 10.04
C ARG A 59 -1.17 6.06 9.80
N ALA A 60 -1.68 6.69 10.86
CA ALA A 60 -2.78 7.65 10.75
C ALA A 60 -2.44 8.82 9.79
N GLN A 61 -1.16 9.23 9.78
CA GLN A 61 -0.68 10.30 8.89
C GLN A 61 -0.68 9.84 7.42
N ILE A 62 -0.19 8.62 7.15
CA ILE A 62 -0.18 8.04 5.80
C ILE A 62 -1.61 7.84 5.28
N GLU A 63 -2.51 7.31 6.10
CA GLU A 63 -3.90 7.11 5.72
C GLU A 63 -4.61 8.43 5.38
N ALA A 64 -4.44 9.45 6.24
CA ALA A 64 -4.98 10.78 5.97
C ALA A 64 -4.39 11.38 4.69
N ALA A 65 -3.08 11.22 4.47
CA ALA A 65 -2.39 11.72 3.28
C ALA A 65 -2.97 11.12 1.98
N PHE A 66 -3.11 9.79 1.91
CA PHE A 66 -3.64 9.12 0.73
C PHE A 66 -5.14 9.33 0.53
N GLU A 67 -5.92 9.50 1.60
CA GLU A 67 -7.33 9.88 1.50
C GLU A 67 -7.47 11.29 0.90
N HIS A 68 -6.75 12.28 1.42
CA HIS A 68 -6.75 13.64 0.86
C HIS A 68 -6.28 13.66 -0.60
N LEU A 69 -5.23 12.90 -0.93
CA LEU A 69 -4.75 12.77 -2.30
C LEU A 69 -5.81 12.14 -3.21
N SER A 70 -6.47 11.08 -2.76
CA SER A 70 -7.56 10.41 -3.50
C SER A 70 -8.71 11.39 -3.79
N VAL A 71 -9.17 12.12 -2.78
CA VAL A 71 -10.21 13.15 -2.92
C VAL A 71 -9.78 14.24 -3.91
N LEU A 72 -8.54 14.72 -3.82
CA LEU A 72 -8.01 15.74 -4.73
C LEU A 72 -7.98 15.24 -6.18
N LEU A 73 -7.44 14.04 -6.42
CA LEU A 73 -7.33 13.44 -7.76
C LEU A 73 -8.69 13.11 -8.37
N ARG A 74 -9.70 12.81 -7.55
CA ARG A 74 -11.08 12.53 -7.97
C ARG A 74 -11.94 13.78 -8.10
N SER A 75 -11.47 14.96 -7.69
CA SER A 75 -12.23 16.20 -7.71
C SER A 75 -11.77 17.14 -8.84
N PRO A 76 -12.40 17.15 -10.02
CA PRO A 76 -11.99 18.02 -11.13
C PRO A 76 -12.00 19.50 -10.75
N GLY A 77 -12.96 19.93 -9.92
CA GLY A 77 -13.07 21.31 -9.47
C GLY A 77 -11.91 21.77 -8.58
N ARG A 78 -11.32 20.86 -7.79
CA ARG A 78 -10.16 21.13 -6.93
C ARG A 78 -8.83 20.98 -7.67
N LEU A 79 -8.79 20.04 -8.63
CA LEU A 79 -7.60 19.75 -9.43
C LEU A 79 -7.37 20.79 -10.54
N ARG A 80 -8.43 21.29 -11.19
CA ARG A 80 -8.33 22.26 -12.30
C ARG A 80 -7.57 23.55 -11.94
N PRO A 81 -7.82 24.21 -10.78
CA PRO A 81 -7.05 25.38 -10.38
C PRO A 81 -5.56 25.10 -10.24
N LEU A 82 -5.19 23.97 -9.61
CA LEU A 82 -3.80 23.55 -9.48
C LEU A 82 -3.17 23.31 -10.85
N LEU A 83 -3.83 22.52 -11.71
CA LEU A 83 -3.32 22.25 -13.07
C LEU A 83 -3.19 23.53 -13.92
N ARG A 84 -4.08 24.50 -13.75
CA ARG A 84 -4.03 25.80 -14.44
C ARG A 84 -2.86 26.63 -13.95
N ALA A 85 -2.67 26.75 -12.64
CA ALA A 85 -1.52 27.44 -12.04
C ALA A 85 -0.19 26.82 -12.50
N LEU A 86 -0.21 25.51 -12.79
CA LEU A 86 0.96 24.74 -13.19
C LEU A 86 1.06 24.52 -14.70
N ALA A 87 0.21 25.12 -15.53
CA ALA A 87 0.07 24.77 -16.95
C ALA A 87 1.39 24.90 -17.74
N GLY A 88 2.14 26.00 -17.58
CA GLY A 88 3.44 26.17 -18.24
C GLY A 88 4.51 25.18 -17.78
N SER A 89 4.39 24.72 -16.54
CA SER A 89 5.26 23.76 -15.89
C SER A 89 4.92 22.30 -16.28
N LEU A 90 3.64 22.02 -16.47
CA LEU A 90 3.11 20.72 -16.91
C LEU A 90 3.18 20.54 -18.43
N TRP A 91 3.36 21.61 -19.20
CA TRP A 91 3.57 21.54 -20.65
C TRP A 91 4.72 20.60 -21.04
N ARG A 92 5.78 20.53 -20.21
CA ARG A 92 6.92 19.61 -20.39
C ARG A 92 6.57 18.13 -20.18
N LEU A 93 5.56 17.83 -19.36
CA LEU A 93 5.02 16.47 -19.24
C LEU A 93 4.19 16.09 -20.48
N GLY A 94 3.62 17.08 -21.17
CA GLY A 94 2.95 16.92 -22.46
C GLY A 94 1.96 15.76 -22.48
N ARG A 95 2.13 14.86 -23.46
CA ARG A 95 1.26 13.68 -23.66
C ARG A 95 1.31 12.64 -22.52
N LYS A 96 2.29 12.71 -21.61
CA LYS A 96 2.43 11.76 -20.49
C LYS A 96 1.60 12.15 -19.26
N LEU A 97 1.07 13.38 -19.20
CA LEU A 97 0.31 13.87 -18.04
C LEU A 97 -0.95 13.03 -17.71
N PRO A 98 -1.81 12.66 -18.68
CA PRO A 98 -2.99 11.84 -18.37
C PRO A 98 -2.62 10.48 -17.77
N ALA A 99 -1.57 9.84 -18.29
CA ALA A 99 -1.09 8.56 -17.80
C ALA A 99 -0.54 8.66 -16.36
N ALA A 100 0.25 9.71 -16.07
CA ALA A 100 0.77 9.95 -14.72
C ALA A 100 -0.35 10.20 -13.70
N LEU A 101 -1.41 10.94 -14.08
CA LEU A 101 -2.58 11.15 -13.22
C LEU A 101 -3.38 9.86 -13.00
N ALA A 102 -3.54 9.04 -14.04
CA ALA A 102 -4.20 7.74 -13.92
C ALA A 102 -3.44 6.80 -12.99
N ALA A 103 -2.10 6.75 -13.11
CA ALA A 103 -1.24 5.98 -12.21
C ALA A 103 -1.35 6.47 -10.75
N GLY A 104 -1.32 7.80 -10.52
CA GLY A 104 -1.51 8.37 -9.19
C GLY A 104 -2.83 8.01 -8.54
N ARG A 105 -3.91 7.97 -9.33
CA ARG A 105 -5.21 7.46 -8.86
C ARG A 105 -5.12 5.97 -8.51
N GLY A 106 -4.50 5.16 -9.37
CA GLY A 106 -4.31 3.73 -9.12
C GLY A 106 -3.60 3.44 -7.79
N VAL A 107 -2.54 4.19 -7.47
CA VAL A 107 -1.83 4.09 -6.19
C VAL A 107 -2.72 4.48 -5.02
N ALA A 108 -3.37 5.65 -5.09
CA ALA A 108 -4.25 6.11 -4.02
C ALA A 108 -5.41 5.12 -3.77
N ASP A 109 -6.00 4.59 -4.85
CA ASP A 109 -7.07 3.61 -4.79
C ASP A 109 -6.62 2.28 -4.17
N ALA A 110 -5.39 1.84 -4.44
CA ALA A 110 -4.84 0.63 -3.86
C ALA A 110 -4.62 0.76 -2.35
N PHE A 111 -4.11 1.91 -1.89
CA PHE A 111 -4.00 2.22 -0.45
C PHE A 111 -5.36 2.19 0.24
N VAL A 112 -6.38 2.82 -0.36
CA VAL A 112 -7.75 2.81 0.15
C VAL A 112 -8.29 1.37 0.26
N ARG A 113 -8.13 0.55 -0.79
CA ARG A 113 -8.57 -0.85 -0.78
C ARG A 113 -7.88 -1.69 0.29
N MET A 114 -6.58 -1.50 0.48
CA MET A 114 -5.82 -2.20 1.53
C MET A 114 -6.37 -1.87 2.92
N ARG A 115 -6.57 -0.57 3.21
CA ARG A 115 -7.18 -0.12 4.46
C ARG A 115 -8.58 -0.71 4.65
N ASP A 116 -9.40 -0.75 3.60
CA ASP A 116 -10.76 -1.27 3.70
C ASP A 116 -10.77 -2.79 3.94
N MET A 117 -9.80 -3.53 3.38
CA MET A 117 -9.58 -4.94 3.67
C MET A 117 -9.24 -5.17 5.15
N GLU A 118 -8.35 -4.36 5.71
CA GLU A 118 -7.98 -4.43 7.13
C GLU A 118 -9.15 -4.13 8.05
N LYS A 119 -9.97 -3.14 7.70
CA LYS A 119 -11.20 -2.84 8.44
C LYS A 119 -12.17 -4.02 8.41
N ARG A 120 -12.34 -4.68 7.26
CA ARG A 120 -13.14 -5.91 7.15
C ARG A 120 -12.60 -7.02 8.06
N LEU A 121 -11.28 -7.25 8.06
CA LEU A 121 -10.64 -8.21 8.96
C LEU A 121 -10.95 -7.91 10.43
N VAL A 122 -10.77 -6.66 10.85
CA VAL A 122 -11.07 -6.23 12.23
C VAL A 122 -12.54 -6.47 12.59
N THR A 123 -13.48 -6.15 11.69
CA THR A 123 -14.91 -6.41 11.90
C THR A 123 -15.19 -7.90 12.11
N VAL A 124 -14.68 -8.77 11.22
CA VAL A 124 -14.88 -10.22 11.33
C VAL A 124 -14.32 -10.76 12.66
N VAL A 125 -13.17 -10.26 13.09
CA VAL A 125 -12.54 -10.68 14.35
C VAL A 125 -13.36 -10.25 15.57
N ARG A 126 -13.90 -9.02 15.55
CA ARG A 126 -14.82 -8.54 16.60
C ARG A 126 -16.06 -9.42 16.68
N ASP A 127 -16.66 -9.75 15.54
CA ASP A 127 -17.84 -10.60 15.48
C ASP A 127 -17.55 -12.02 16.05
N MET A 128 -16.34 -12.54 15.84
CA MET A 128 -15.90 -13.85 16.36
C MET A 128 -15.58 -13.85 17.86
N GLN A 129 -14.95 -12.79 18.38
CA GLN A 129 -14.51 -12.71 19.78
C GLN A 129 -15.58 -12.13 20.71
N GLY A 130 -16.57 -11.43 20.15
CA GLY A 130 -17.51 -10.58 20.87
C GLY A 130 -16.89 -9.23 21.24
N ASP A 131 -17.71 -8.18 21.25
CA ASP A 131 -17.32 -6.76 21.46
C ASP A 131 -16.60 -6.43 22.79
N ARG A 132 -16.32 -7.42 23.65
CA ARG A 132 -15.81 -7.21 25.02
C ARG A 132 -14.34 -7.55 25.22
N THR A 133 -13.62 -7.99 24.19
CA THR A 133 -12.20 -8.34 24.31
C THR A 133 -11.31 -7.22 23.78
N ALA A 134 -10.66 -6.49 24.69
CA ALA A 134 -9.62 -5.50 24.38
C ALA A 134 -8.35 -6.14 23.77
N THR A 135 -8.19 -7.45 23.92
CA THR A 135 -7.03 -8.20 23.44
C THR A 135 -7.38 -8.97 22.18
N LEU A 136 -6.53 -8.84 21.15
CA LEU A 136 -6.62 -9.61 19.93
C LEU A 136 -6.29 -11.09 20.18
N ASP A 137 -7.27 -11.98 20.07
CA ASP A 137 -7.02 -13.41 19.92
C ASP A 137 -6.50 -13.73 18.50
N ARG A 138 -5.30 -14.31 18.45
CA ARG A 138 -4.63 -14.73 17.23
C ARG A 138 -5.43 -15.79 16.47
N ALA A 139 -6.08 -16.72 17.15
CA ALA A 139 -6.87 -17.76 16.49
C ALA A 139 -8.06 -17.15 15.71
N ALA A 140 -8.71 -16.13 16.27
CA ALA A 140 -9.73 -15.38 15.54
C ALA A 140 -9.16 -14.61 14.34
N MET A 141 -7.96 -14.02 14.42
CA MET A 141 -7.31 -13.42 13.24
C MET A 141 -7.04 -14.45 12.14
N VAL A 142 -6.52 -15.61 12.50
CA VAL A 142 -6.26 -16.71 11.57
C VAL A 142 -7.56 -17.16 10.90
N ARG A 143 -8.63 -17.39 11.69
CA ARG A 143 -9.97 -17.72 11.15
C ARG A 143 -10.55 -16.59 10.29
N ALA A 144 -10.34 -15.34 10.66
CA ALA A 144 -10.82 -14.21 9.87
C ALA A 144 -10.10 -14.13 8.51
N VAL A 145 -8.78 -14.33 8.47
CA VAL A 145 -8.03 -14.43 7.20
C VAL A 145 -8.48 -15.64 6.38
N ALA A 146 -8.69 -16.79 7.02
CA ALA A 146 -9.17 -18.01 6.36
C ALA A 146 -10.62 -17.86 5.84
N SER A 147 -11.43 -16.98 6.42
CA SER A 147 -12.81 -16.75 6.00
C SER A 147 -12.95 -16.06 4.65
N PHE A 148 -11.89 -15.42 4.16
CA PHE A 148 -11.88 -14.86 2.81
C PHE A 148 -11.87 -15.99 1.79
N SER A 149 -12.76 -15.88 0.80
CA SER A 149 -12.77 -16.85 -0.28
C SER A 149 -11.45 -16.78 -1.05
N LYS A 150 -11.01 -17.94 -1.58
CA LYS A 150 -9.83 -18.01 -2.45
C LYS A 150 -9.90 -16.98 -3.58
N THR A 151 -11.08 -16.80 -4.17
CA THR A 151 -11.33 -15.81 -5.23
C THR A 151 -11.09 -14.37 -4.78
N GLU A 152 -11.51 -13.99 -3.55
CA GLU A 152 -11.26 -12.65 -3.01
C GLU A 152 -9.77 -12.38 -2.81
N ILE A 153 -9.04 -13.36 -2.25
CA ILE A 153 -7.60 -13.25 -2.03
C ILE A 153 -6.84 -13.20 -3.37
N GLU A 154 -7.17 -14.07 -4.32
CA GLU A 154 -6.58 -14.04 -5.65
C GLU A 154 -6.85 -12.72 -6.38
N SER A 155 -8.06 -12.15 -6.24
CA SER A 155 -8.37 -10.84 -6.80
C SER A 155 -7.51 -9.74 -6.17
N PHE A 156 -7.36 -9.76 -4.84
CA PHE A 156 -6.53 -8.80 -4.11
C PHE A 156 -5.06 -8.90 -4.52
N ILE A 157 -4.50 -10.12 -4.56
CA ILE A 157 -3.12 -10.38 -5.00
C ILE A 157 -2.92 -9.88 -6.43
N ARG A 158 -3.86 -10.15 -7.33
CA ARG A 158 -3.79 -9.70 -8.73
C ARG A 158 -3.79 -8.18 -8.85
N ASP A 159 -4.58 -7.49 -8.03
CA ASP A 159 -4.60 -6.03 -8.01
C ASP A 159 -3.30 -5.44 -7.45
N LEU A 160 -2.71 -6.07 -6.42
CA LEU A 160 -1.41 -5.68 -5.88
C LEU A 160 -0.29 -5.90 -6.91
N THR A 161 -0.28 -7.04 -7.56
CA THR A 161 0.63 -7.39 -8.66
C THR A 161 0.54 -6.38 -9.80
N ARG A 162 -0.67 -6.05 -10.27
CA ARG A 162 -0.88 -5.02 -11.31
C ARG A 162 -0.37 -3.66 -10.89
N LEU A 163 -0.54 -3.29 -9.63
CA LEU A 163 -0.01 -2.04 -9.10
C LEU A 163 1.53 -2.04 -9.13
N LEU A 164 2.16 -3.12 -8.68
CA LEU A 164 3.62 -3.26 -8.72
C LEU A 164 4.16 -3.21 -10.15
N GLU A 165 3.51 -3.90 -11.09
CA GLU A 165 3.82 -3.83 -12.52
C GLU A 165 3.70 -2.39 -13.04
N GLN A 166 2.61 -1.69 -12.72
CA GLN A 166 2.44 -0.30 -13.10
C GLN A 166 3.56 0.59 -12.54
N LEU A 167 3.90 0.42 -11.27
CA LEU A 167 4.93 1.24 -10.63
C LEU A 167 6.35 0.88 -11.06
N SER A 168 6.59 -0.33 -11.57
CA SER A 168 7.87 -0.74 -12.15
C SER A 168 8.27 0.11 -13.37
N HIS A 169 7.29 0.74 -14.02
CA HIS A 169 7.54 1.74 -15.05
C HIS A 169 8.01 3.06 -14.43
N THR A 170 9.31 3.12 -14.10
CA THR A 170 9.96 4.25 -13.43
C THR A 170 9.76 5.59 -14.15
N ASP A 171 9.61 5.59 -15.48
CA ASP A 171 9.24 6.77 -16.26
C ASP A 171 7.87 7.35 -15.89
N MET A 172 6.88 6.47 -15.73
CA MET A 172 5.52 6.86 -15.34
C MET A 172 5.50 7.32 -13.88
N LEU A 173 6.19 6.59 -13.01
CA LEU A 173 6.35 6.91 -11.59
C LEU A 173 7.07 8.26 -11.38
N SER A 174 8.10 8.55 -12.17
CA SER A 174 8.77 9.86 -12.23
C SER A 174 7.80 10.98 -12.65
N GLY A 175 6.96 10.72 -13.66
CA GLY A 175 5.91 11.65 -14.07
C GLY A 175 4.93 11.96 -12.93
N MET A 176 4.52 10.93 -12.19
CA MET A 176 3.64 11.05 -11.03
C MET A 176 4.28 11.87 -9.90
N VAL A 177 5.53 11.59 -9.52
CA VAL A 177 6.30 12.37 -8.53
C VAL A 177 6.34 13.85 -8.93
N ASN A 178 6.59 14.14 -10.21
CA ASN A 178 6.64 15.51 -10.69
C ASN A 178 5.28 16.23 -10.58
N VAL A 179 4.18 15.54 -10.85
CA VAL A 179 2.83 16.11 -10.69
C VAL A 179 2.53 16.40 -9.22
N ILE A 180 2.77 15.43 -8.33
CA ILE A 180 2.52 15.60 -6.88
C ILE A 180 3.38 16.74 -6.33
N ARG A 181 4.67 16.82 -6.70
CA ARG A 181 5.57 17.91 -6.29
C ARG A 181 5.02 19.27 -6.71
N ARG A 182 4.58 19.41 -7.95
CA ARG A 182 4.02 20.66 -8.44
C ARG A 182 2.72 21.04 -7.72
N CYS A 183 1.85 20.07 -7.43
CA CYS A 183 0.66 20.31 -6.61
C CYS A 183 1.03 20.80 -5.21
N LYS A 184 2.03 20.18 -4.57
CA LYS A 184 2.56 20.61 -3.27
C LYS A 184 3.03 22.08 -3.33
N ASP A 185 3.88 22.41 -4.30
CA ASP A 185 4.43 23.77 -4.45
C ASP A 185 3.31 24.81 -4.64
N ALA A 186 2.29 24.49 -5.45
CA ALA A 186 1.14 25.36 -5.65
C ALA A 186 0.28 25.51 -4.39
N MET A 187 0.09 24.43 -3.62
CA MET A 187 -0.67 24.48 -2.37
C MET A 187 0.07 25.28 -1.30
N ASP A 188 1.39 25.17 -1.22
CA ASP A 188 2.21 25.95 -0.29
C ASP A 188 2.22 27.44 -0.63
N ALA A 189 2.22 27.80 -1.92
CA ALA A 189 2.08 29.18 -2.37
C ALA A 189 0.71 29.81 -2.09
N HIS A 190 -0.31 28.98 -1.80
CA HIS A 190 -1.68 29.37 -1.50
C HIS A 190 -2.16 28.81 -0.16
N ALA A 191 -1.31 28.91 0.88
CA ALA A 191 -1.59 28.34 2.21
C ALA A 191 -2.90 28.83 2.86
N GLN A 192 -3.41 30.01 2.48
CA GLN A 192 -4.72 30.52 2.92
C GLN A 192 -5.92 29.76 2.31
N THR A 193 -5.72 29.05 1.21
CA THR A 193 -6.76 28.29 0.51
C THR A 193 -6.70 26.80 0.85
N TYR A 194 -5.52 26.28 1.17
CA TYR A 194 -5.28 24.87 1.45
C TYR A 194 -4.92 24.66 2.93
N PRO A 195 -5.78 23.99 3.71
CA PRO A 195 -5.51 23.68 5.11
C PRO A 195 -4.17 22.96 5.30
N GLU A 196 -3.52 23.22 6.44
CA GLU A 196 -2.21 22.62 6.76
C GLU A 196 -2.23 21.09 6.68
N ALA A 197 -3.29 20.44 7.17
CA ALA A 197 -3.45 18.99 7.10
C ALA A 197 -3.43 18.46 5.65
N GLU A 198 -4.05 19.17 4.69
CA GLU A 198 -4.03 18.77 3.28
C GLU A 198 -2.64 18.96 2.67
N ARG A 199 -1.95 20.05 3.00
CA ARG A 199 -0.57 20.32 2.54
C ARG A 199 0.41 19.29 3.08
N ALA A 200 0.32 18.98 4.38
CA ALA A 200 1.11 17.94 5.02
C ALA A 200 0.84 16.57 4.40
N GLY A 201 -0.44 16.24 4.10
CA GLY A 201 -0.80 15.01 3.43
C GLY A 201 -0.18 14.87 2.04
N VAL A 202 -0.26 15.91 1.20
CA VAL A 202 0.38 15.89 -0.13
C VAL A 202 1.91 15.80 -0.03
N ALA A 203 2.51 16.46 0.95
CA ALA A 203 3.95 16.36 1.20
C ALA A 203 4.39 14.94 1.59
N LEU A 204 3.63 14.27 2.48
CA LEU A 204 3.90 12.90 2.88
C LEU A 204 3.71 11.91 1.72
N ALA A 205 2.66 12.08 0.92
CA ALA A 205 2.48 11.27 -0.28
C ALA A 205 3.64 11.46 -1.28
N LEU A 206 4.14 12.69 -1.44
CA LEU A 206 5.32 12.95 -2.28
C LEU A 206 6.56 12.22 -1.76
N GLU A 207 6.81 12.22 -0.45
CA GLU A 207 7.92 11.50 0.18
C GLU A 207 7.85 10.00 -0.14
N ILE A 208 6.71 9.37 0.14
CA ILE A 208 6.51 7.93 -0.03
C ILE A 208 6.69 7.53 -1.50
N VAL A 209 6.05 8.26 -2.41
CA VAL A 209 6.09 7.96 -3.85
C VAL A 209 7.49 8.22 -4.43
N SER A 210 8.19 9.24 -3.93
CA SER A 210 9.59 9.49 -4.32
C SER A 210 10.51 8.38 -3.82
N GLY A 211 10.31 7.89 -2.60
CA GLY A 211 11.05 6.73 -2.08
C GLY A 211 10.81 5.47 -2.91
N ALA A 212 9.57 5.21 -3.33
CA ALA A 212 9.25 4.11 -4.23
C ALA A 212 9.97 4.25 -5.59
N LEU A 213 10.04 5.46 -6.14
CA LEU A 213 10.76 5.73 -7.39
C LEU A 213 12.24 5.41 -7.29
N GLU A 214 12.89 5.90 -6.22
CA GLU A 214 14.32 5.65 -6.02
C GLU A 214 14.59 4.16 -5.84
N LEU A 215 13.75 3.46 -5.06
CA LEU A 215 13.84 2.00 -4.91
C LEU A 215 13.70 1.30 -6.27
N PHE A 216 12.65 1.59 -7.03
CA PHE A 216 12.35 0.90 -8.29
C PHE A 216 13.35 1.18 -9.40
N ARG A 217 14.09 2.30 -9.34
CA ARG A 217 15.24 2.54 -10.22
C ARG A 217 16.42 1.60 -9.98
N THR A 218 16.54 1.01 -8.78
CA THR A 218 17.60 0.06 -8.45
C THR A 218 17.28 -1.39 -8.87
N ILE A 219 16.05 -1.63 -9.32
CA ILE A 219 15.56 -2.97 -9.68
C ILE A 219 15.60 -3.11 -11.20
N PRO A 220 16.34 -4.08 -11.75
CA PRO A 220 16.31 -4.36 -13.18
C PRO A 220 14.91 -4.76 -13.65
N SER A 221 14.50 -4.33 -14.85
CA SER A 221 13.21 -4.73 -15.43
C SER A 221 13.04 -6.25 -15.55
N SER A 222 14.14 -7.00 -15.71
CA SER A 222 14.15 -8.47 -15.73
C SER A 222 13.81 -9.10 -14.37
N GLU A 223 14.10 -8.41 -13.26
CA GLU A 223 13.79 -8.89 -11.91
C GLU A 223 12.36 -8.53 -11.48
N PHE A 224 11.76 -7.49 -12.05
CA PHE A 224 10.38 -7.11 -11.73
C PHE A 224 9.39 -8.24 -12.02
N ALA A 225 9.56 -8.98 -13.11
CA ALA A 225 8.71 -10.14 -13.41
C ALA A 225 8.81 -11.21 -12.31
N LEU A 226 10.01 -11.49 -11.82
CA LEU A 226 10.25 -12.44 -10.73
C LEU A 226 9.69 -11.94 -9.40
N ILE A 227 9.82 -10.65 -9.09
CA ILE A 227 9.23 -10.03 -7.89
C ILE A 227 7.71 -10.15 -7.92
N THR A 228 7.09 -9.81 -9.05
CA THR A 228 5.65 -9.89 -9.23
C THR A 228 5.14 -11.33 -9.09
N GLN A 229 5.85 -12.30 -9.69
CA GLN A 229 5.56 -13.72 -9.51
C GLN A 229 5.72 -14.14 -8.05
N GLY A 230 6.77 -13.67 -7.38
CA GLY A 230 7.06 -13.97 -5.99
C GLY A 230 5.95 -13.50 -5.05
N VAL A 231 5.44 -12.28 -5.24
CA VAL A 231 4.28 -11.78 -4.47
C VAL A 231 3.10 -12.73 -4.60
N MET A 232 2.79 -13.20 -5.81
CA MET A 232 1.67 -14.13 -6.00
C MET A 232 1.88 -15.46 -5.26
N LEU A 233 3.06 -16.07 -5.39
CA LEU A 233 3.39 -17.35 -4.74
C LEU A 233 3.37 -17.24 -3.21
N ILE A 234 3.99 -16.19 -2.67
CA ILE A 234 4.13 -15.97 -1.23
C ILE A 234 2.78 -15.69 -0.58
N GLU A 235 1.95 -14.85 -1.20
CA GLU A 235 0.64 -14.49 -0.66
C GLU A 235 -0.34 -15.67 -0.72
N GLN A 236 -0.29 -16.50 -1.77
CA GLN A 236 -1.07 -17.74 -1.86
C GLN A 236 -0.64 -18.76 -0.81
N ASP A 237 0.67 -19.05 -0.69
CA ASP A 237 1.18 -19.98 0.33
C ASP A 237 0.84 -19.51 1.75
N TRP A 238 0.87 -18.20 2.00
CA TRP A 238 0.44 -17.65 3.28
C TRP A 238 -1.05 -17.87 3.56
N HIS A 239 -1.93 -17.59 2.60
CA HIS A 239 -3.37 -17.83 2.76
C HIS A 239 -3.66 -19.32 3.00
N ASP A 240 -3.03 -20.21 2.22
CA ASP A 240 -3.17 -21.66 2.39
C ASP A 240 -2.70 -22.13 3.78
N ARG A 241 -1.62 -21.55 4.33
CA ARG A 241 -1.19 -21.81 5.72
C ARG A 241 -2.21 -21.34 6.74
N MET A 242 -2.81 -20.16 6.55
CA MET A 242 -3.84 -19.63 7.45
C MET A 242 -5.11 -20.51 7.44
N CYS A 243 -5.50 -21.04 6.27
CA CYS A 243 -6.59 -22.00 6.17
C CYS A 243 -6.28 -23.30 6.91
N ARG A 244 -5.10 -23.90 6.70
CA ARG A 244 -4.70 -25.12 7.41
C ARG A 244 -4.65 -24.93 8.93
N GLU A 245 -4.08 -23.81 9.38
CA GLU A 245 -3.99 -23.49 10.79
C GLU A 245 -5.38 -23.26 11.42
N ALA A 246 -6.30 -22.64 10.68
CA ALA A 246 -7.69 -22.51 11.10
C ALA A 246 -8.36 -23.87 11.29
N ASP A 247 -8.16 -24.81 10.36
CA ASP A 247 -8.72 -26.16 10.41
C ASP A 247 -8.16 -26.95 11.61
N ASP A 248 -6.83 -26.94 11.80
CA ASP A 248 -6.14 -27.64 12.90
C ASP A 248 -6.52 -27.10 14.28
N GLY A 249 -6.81 -25.79 14.39
CA GLY A 249 -7.25 -25.12 15.62
C GLY A 249 -8.72 -25.35 15.98
N THR A 250 -9.48 -26.07 15.15
CA THR A 250 -10.89 -26.46 15.40
C THR A 250 -11.05 -27.91 15.86
N SER A 251 -9.95 -28.67 15.97
CA SER A 251 -9.93 -30.07 16.44
C SER A 251 -9.69 -30.19 17.95
#